data_AF-A0A835UV58-F1
#
_entry.id   AF-A0A835UV58-F1
#
_cell.length_a   1.000
_cell.length_b   1.000
_cell.length_c   1.000
_cell.angle_alpha   90.00
_cell.angle_beta   90.00
_cell.angle_gamma   90.00
#
_symmetry.space_group_name_H-M   'P 1'
#
loop_
_entity.id
_entity.type
_entity.pdbx_description
1 polymer ?
#
loop_
_entity_poly.entity_id
_entity_poly.type
_entity_poly.pdbx_seq_one_letter_code
_entity_poly.pdbx_strand_id
1 'polypeptide(L)'
;MTSLIVLKAPDDTVFYSLYPSDLPSATSPQEDAVALRSLLLRLHSFINPCFPTTSGSMSPLFSTRPRPPLPAAFAAPPIPHLHGKTRFGDNLEDEWFVVFLLFEISRAFPPFPSAYGIPTHLFPSTPSLSAALEAVRNPETDTRASDSIQSVLKKKVCDYPDKVRTNMHRVVVRVPLPVAQVLKHEPCLISLAVEGFYNRDLDSMKHASRMDKFLRLNGTGGALEIVRISVQMTRIMYAQLVQQRFQAPRCYPMPGREEGSVVYKEAELGMKIACGFEMMYQERKTAGNEGKGSTWEAFRRA
;
A
#
# COMPACT_ATOMS: atom_id res chain seq x y z
N MET A 1 24.57 -11.08 -5.71
CA MET A 1 24.15 -11.52 -4.33
C MET A 1 23.26 -10.52 -3.53
N THR A 2 22.02 -10.27 -3.96
CA THR A 2 21.15 -9.25 -3.31
C THR A 2 20.56 -9.80 -2.01
N SER A 3 20.56 -9.06 -0.91
CA SER A 3 20.06 -9.54 0.40
C SER A 3 18.73 -8.90 0.79
N LEU A 4 17.73 -9.69 1.20
CA LEU A 4 16.44 -9.19 1.70
C LEU A 4 16.40 -9.27 3.23
N ILE A 5 16.19 -8.13 3.90
CA ILE A 5 16.02 -8.09 5.37
C ILE A 5 14.62 -7.57 5.69
N VAL A 6 13.85 -8.38 6.43
CA VAL A 6 12.56 -7.98 7.01
C VAL A 6 12.82 -7.56 8.46
N LEU A 7 12.62 -6.27 8.77
CA LEU A 7 12.79 -5.76 10.13
C LEU A 7 11.45 -5.77 10.85
N LYS A 8 11.46 -6.28 12.10
CA LYS A 8 10.27 -6.34 12.97
C LYS A 8 9.67 -4.94 13.14
N ALA A 9 8.39 -4.84 12.82
CA ALA A 9 7.61 -3.63 12.66
C ALA A 9 6.47 -3.58 13.70
N PRO A 10 5.74 -2.46 13.86
CA PRO A 10 4.42 -2.48 14.48
C PRO A 10 3.52 -3.53 13.78
N ASP A 11 2.58 -4.14 14.51
CA ASP A 11 1.83 -5.34 14.12
C ASP A 11 1.09 -5.26 12.76
N ASP A 12 0.99 -4.08 12.12
CA ASP A 12 0.19 -3.81 10.92
C ASP A 12 1.00 -3.41 9.66
N THR A 13 2.34 -3.47 9.73
CA THR A 13 3.23 -2.96 8.67
C THR A 13 4.36 -3.92 8.38
N VAL A 14 4.72 -4.13 7.12
CA VAL A 14 5.95 -4.84 6.72
C VAL A 14 6.98 -3.84 6.21
N PHE A 15 8.19 -3.87 6.78
CA PHE A 15 9.37 -3.18 6.26
C PHE A 15 10.31 -4.19 5.62
N TYR A 16 10.81 -3.86 4.44
CA TYR A 16 11.74 -4.71 3.70
C TYR A 16 12.82 -3.90 3.02
N SER A 17 14.05 -4.43 3.00
CA SER A 17 15.20 -3.83 2.33
C SER A 17 15.90 -4.85 1.44
N LEU A 18 16.19 -4.49 0.19
CA LEU A 18 16.96 -5.25 -0.79
C LEU A 18 18.35 -4.61 -0.97
N TYR A 19 19.39 -5.34 -0.62
CA TYR A 19 20.79 -4.90 -0.73
C TYR A 19 21.46 -5.53 -1.94
N PRO A 20 21.60 -4.86 -3.09
CA PRO A 20 22.33 -5.40 -4.22
C PRO A 20 23.80 -5.55 -3.88
N SER A 21 24.52 -6.19 -4.77
CA SER A 21 25.82 -6.83 -4.51
C SER A 21 26.68 -6.82 -5.75
N ASP A 22 26.03 -6.79 -6.91
CA ASP A 22 26.61 -6.40 -8.18
C ASP A 22 26.61 -4.86 -8.31
N LEU A 23 26.43 -4.13 -7.20
CA LEU A 23 26.76 -2.70 -7.16
C LEU A 23 28.27 -2.60 -7.42
N PRO A 24 28.70 -1.86 -8.46
CA PRO A 24 30.11 -1.75 -8.78
C PRO A 24 30.85 -1.30 -7.53
N SER A 25 31.89 -2.04 -7.16
CA SER A 25 32.69 -1.81 -5.96
C SER A 25 33.22 -0.37 -5.96
N ALA A 26 32.50 0.54 -5.30
CA ALA A 26 32.87 1.91 -4.99
C ALA A 26 33.49 2.72 -6.15
N THR A 27 32.66 3.36 -7.00
CA THR A 27 33.16 4.41 -7.91
C THR A 27 32.45 5.76 -7.81
N SER A 28 31.18 5.85 -7.40
CA SER A 28 30.57 7.11 -6.90
C SER A 28 29.14 6.90 -6.37
N PRO A 29 28.63 7.75 -5.46
CA PRO A 29 27.22 7.71 -5.04
C PRO A 29 26.20 7.84 -6.19
N GLN A 30 26.63 8.42 -7.31
CA GLN A 30 25.80 8.65 -8.49
C GLN A 30 25.63 7.37 -9.32
N GLU A 31 26.68 6.56 -9.44
CA GLU A 31 26.61 5.24 -10.11
C GLU A 31 25.74 4.27 -9.32
N ASP A 32 25.86 4.26 -7.99
CA ASP A 32 25.00 3.46 -7.11
C ASP A 32 23.52 3.83 -7.29
N ALA A 33 23.23 5.14 -7.37
CA ALA A 33 21.87 5.61 -7.60
C ALA A 33 21.32 5.18 -8.97
N VAL A 34 22.15 5.16 -10.02
CA VAL A 34 21.74 4.69 -11.36
C VAL A 34 21.49 3.18 -11.34
N ALA A 35 22.37 2.40 -10.73
CA ALA A 35 22.21 0.95 -10.60
C ALA A 35 20.94 0.59 -9.82
N LEU A 36 20.68 1.29 -8.70
CA LEU A 36 19.48 1.11 -7.88
C LEU A 36 18.20 1.50 -8.65
N ARG A 37 18.22 2.59 -9.43
CA ARG A 37 17.10 2.97 -10.30
C ARG A 37 16.82 1.92 -11.38
N SER A 38 17.87 1.39 -12.01
CA SER A 38 17.74 0.32 -13.00
C SER A 38 17.17 -0.96 -12.38
N LEU A 39 17.63 -1.35 -11.20
CA LEU A 39 17.07 -2.47 -10.45
C LEU A 39 15.60 -2.24 -10.09
N LEU A 40 15.25 -1.04 -9.62
CA LEU A 40 13.87 -0.66 -9.29
C LEU A 40 12.93 -0.83 -10.49
N LEU A 41 13.33 -0.36 -11.67
CA LEU A 41 12.54 -0.50 -12.90
C LEU A 41 12.36 -1.96 -13.30
N ARG A 42 13.41 -2.78 -13.20
CA ARG A 42 13.32 -4.23 -13.46
C ARG A 42 12.39 -4.93 -12.47
N LEU A 43 12.50 -4.61 -11.18
CA LEU A 43 11.61 -5.14 -10.14
C LEU A 43 10.16 -4.77 -10.43
N HIS A 44 9.86 -3.51 -10.70
CA HIS A 44 8.51 -3.05 -11.06
C HIS A 44 7.98 -3.78 -12.29
N SER A 45 8.78 -3.90 -13.35
CA SER A 45 8.39 -4.65 -14.55
C SER A 45 8.05 -6.11 -14.24
N PHE A 46 8.80 -6.74 -13.33
CA PHE A 46 8.59 -8.13 -12.93
C PHE A 46 7.33 -8.34 -12.08
N ILE A 47 7.06 -7.45 -11.11
CA ILE A 47 5.91 -7.60 -10.18
C ILE A 47 4.60 -7.06 -10.74
N ASN A 48 4.63 -6.09 -11.66
CA ASN A 48 3.43 -5.44 -12.20
C ASN A 48 2.36 -6.44 -12.71
N PRO A 49 2.71 -7.55 -13.39
CA PRO A 49 1.75 -8.56 -13.81
C PRO A 49 1.03 -9.30 -12.66
N CYS A 50 1.61 -9.32 -11.45
CA CYS A 50 1.02 -9.96 -10.28
C CYS A 50 -0.13 -9.13 -9.69
N PHE A 51 -0.18 -7.82 -9.98
CA PHE A 51 -1.23 -6.93 -9.49
C PHE A 51 -2.48 -7.02 -10.38
N PRO A 52 -3.70 -7.01 -9.82
CA PRO A 52 -4.92 -6.87 -10.62
C PRO A 52 -4.90 -5.58 -11.45
N THR A 53 -5.53 -5.59 -12.64
CA THR A 53 -5.55 -4.49 -13.61
C THR A 53 -6.11 -3.16 -13.07
N THR A 54 -6.82 -3.17 -11.95
CA THR A 54 -7.33 -1.97 -11.25
C THR A 54 -6.46 -1.48 -10.11
N SER A 55 -5.36 -2.16 -9.79
CA SER A 55 -4.40 -1.79 -8.74
C SER A 55 -3.16 -1.06 -9.27
N GLY A 56 -3.29 -0.39 -10.42
CA GLY A 56 -2.23 0.35 -11.11
C GLY A 56 -1.55 1.49 -10.33
N SER A 57 -1.88 1.69 -9.05
CA SER A 57 -1.10 2.52 -8.14
C SER A 57 -1.29 2.04 -6.69
N MET A 58 -0.94 0.79 -6.39
CA MET A 58 -0.28 0.58 -5.10
C MET A 58 1.01 1.39 -5.12
N SER A 59 1.29 2.12 -4.04
CA SER A 59 2.59 2.76 -3.84
C SER A 59 3.70 1.80 -4.27
N PRO A 60 4.73 2.26 -4.99
CA PRO A 60 5.77 1.37 -5.47
C PRO A 60 6.31 0.59 -4.27
N LEU A 61 6.30 -0.75 -4.36
CA LEU A 61 6.76 -1.61 -3.26
C LEU A 61 8.15 -1.15 -2.80
N PHE A 62 8.99 -0.77 -3.74
CA PHE A 62 10.34 -0.29 -3.47
C PHE A 62 10.47 1.20 -3.78
N SER A 63 11.29 1.88 -2.99
CA SER A 63 11.63 3.28 -3.15
C SER A 63 13.12 3.47 -3.01
N THR A 64 13.68 4.37 -3.81
CA THR A 64 15.05 4.88 -3.66
C THR A 64 15.12 6.11 -2.75
N ARG A 65 13.99 6.56 -2.17
CA ARG A 65 13.99 7.74 -1.28
C ARG A 65 14.76 7.44 0.00
N PRO A 66 15.43 8.43 0.61
CA PRO A 66 16.07 8.24 1.90
C PRO A 66 15.07 7.71 2.92
N ARG A 67 15.48 6.67 3.65
CA ARG A 67 14.66 6.09 4.72
C ARG A 67 14.42 7.15 5.80
N PRO A 68 13.20 7.29 6.37
CA PRO A 68 13.06 8.00 7.65
C PRO A 68 13.95 7.31 8.70
N PRO A 69 14.62 8.07 9.57
CA PRO A 69 15.69 7.54 10.43
C PRO A 69 15.18 6.35 11.25
N LEU A 70 15.92 5.23 11.15
CA LEU A 70 15.77 4.11 12.09
C LEU A 70 16.07 4.58 13.52
N PRO A 71 15.50 3.92 14.54
CA PRO A 71 16.06 4.00 15.88
C PRO A 71 17.57 3.72 15.84
N ALA A 72 18.35 4.48 16.61
CA ALA A 72 19.81 4.65 16.49
C ALA A 72 20.70 3.38 16.53
N ALA A 73 20.12 2.18 16.64
CA ALA A 73 20.84 0.90 16.72
C ALA A 73 21.48 0.43 15.40
N PHE A 74 21.27 1.13 14.27
CA PHE A 74 21.76 0.72 12.93
C PHE A 74 22.75 1.70 12.29
N ALA A 75 23.48 2.49 13.10
CA ALA A 75 24.44 3.51 12.63
C ALA A 75 25.73 2.91 12.02
N ALA A 76 25.61 2.28 10.85
CA ALA A 76 26.70 2.03 9.91
C ALA A 76 26.52 2.95 8.69
N PRO A 77 27.57 3.25 7.89
CA PRO A 77 27.39 4.02 6.65
C PRO A 77 26.30 3.36 5.79
N PRO A 78 25.40 4.14 5.16
CA PRO A 78 24.25 3.59 4.48
C PRO A 78 24.69 2.76 3.27
N ILE A 79 24.70 1.44 3.42
CA ILE A 79 24.94 0.50 2.32
C ILE A 79 23.87 0.80 1.26
N PRO A 80 24.22 1.02 -0.02
CA PRO A 80 23.23 1.31 -1.05
C PRO A 80 22.21 0.17 -1.17
N HIS A 81 20.92 0.49 -1.02
CA HIS A 81 19.84 -0.50 -1.01
C HIS A 81 18.52 0.10 -1.51
N LEU A 82 17.62 -0.77 -1.94
CA LEU A 82 16.20 -0.42 -2.10
C LEU A 82 15.48 -0.78 -0.81
N HIS A 83 14.50 0.02 -0.40
CA HIS A 83 13.62 -0.36 0.71
C HIS A 83 12.17 -0.06 0.39
N GLY A 84 11.30 -0.70 1.14
CA GLY A 84 9.87 -0.56 1.03
C GLY A 84 9.20 -0.63 2.40
N LYS A 85 8.01 -0.02 2.44
CA LYS A 85 7.10 -0.08 3.57
C LYS A 85 5.71 -0.35 3.01
N THR A 86 5.09 -1.42 3.46
CA THR A 86 3.69 -1.72 3.12
C THR A 86 2.90 -1.86 4.41
N ARG A 87 1.92 -0.96 4.60
CA ARG A 87 0.95 -1.07 5.70
C ARG A 87 -0.18 -1.98 5.21
N PHE A 88 -0.41 -3.11 5.88
CA PHE A 88 -1.49 -4.05 5.54
C PHE A 88 -2.69 -3.89 6.47
N GLY A 89 -2.54 -3.24 7.63
CA GLY A 89 -3.66 -3.03 8.55
C GLY A 89 -4.22 -4.37 9.03
N ASP A 90 -5.55 -4.52 8.91
CA ASP A 90 -6.25 -5.77 9.24
C ASP A 90 -6.33 -6.75 8.05
N ASN A 91 -5.73 -6.42 6.89
CA ASN A 91 -5.82 -7.22 5.68
C ASN A 91 -4.67 -8.22 5.58
N LEU A 92 -4.82 -9.37 6.26
CA LEU A 92 -3.84 -10.47 6.22
C LEU A 92 -3.55 -10.96 4.79
N GLU A 93 -4.52 -10.86 3.88
CA GLU A 93 -4.31 -11.26 2.48
C GLU A 93 -3.31 -10.34 1.75
N ASP A 94 -3.23 -9.07 2.14
CA ASP A 94 -2.24 -8.13 1.60
C ASP A 94 -0.85 -8.41 2.19
N GLU A 95 -0.76 -8.81 3.46
CA GLU A 95 0.50 -9.25 4.08
C GLU A 95 1.09 -10.45 3.33
N TRP A 96 0.29 -11.51 3.15
CA TRP A 96 0.72 -12.72 2.42
C TRP A 96 1.00 -12.44 0.94
N PHE A 97 0.32 -11.48 0.33
CA PHE A 97 0.65 -11.04 -1.03
C PHE A 97 2.02 -10.36 -1.09
N VAL A 98 2.35 -9.48 -0.14
CA VAL A 98 3.70 -8.89 -0.05
C VAL A 98 4.75 -9.98 0.15
N VAL A 99 4.51 -10.95 1.04
CA VAL A 99 5.41 -12.10 1.24
C VAL A 99 5.61 -12.89 -0.05
N PHE A 100 4.54 -13.16 -0.80
CA PHE A 100 4.62 -13.80 -2.12
C PHE A 100 5.48 -12.99 -3.09
N LEU A 101 5.29 -11.68 -3.20
CA LEU A 101 6.07 -10.82 -4.10
C LEU A 101 7.55 -10.82 -3.72
N LEU A 102 7.86 -10.73 -2.42
CA LEU A 102 9.24 -10.81 -1.92
C LEU A 102 9.87 -12.18 -2.23
N PHE A 103 9.09 -13.25 -2.13
CA PHE A 103 9.54 -14.61 -2.47
C PHE A 103 9.82 -14.74 -3.98
N GLU A 104 8.92 -14.27 -4.84
CA GLU A 104 9.12 -14.32 -6.30
C GLU A 104 10.29 -13.43 -6.75
N ILE A 105 10.45 -12.23 -6.18
CA ILE A 105 11.64 -11.40 -6.40
C ILE A 105 12.90 -12.17 -6.00
N SER A 106 12.87 -12.85 -4.83
CA SER A 106 13.99 -13.65 -4.36
C SER A 106 14.36 -14.80 -5.33
N ARG A 107 13.39 -15.34 -6.06
CA ARG A 107 13.67 -16.39 -7.05
C ARG A 107 14.16 -15.82 -8.38
N ALA A 108 13.64 -14.67 -8.78
CA ALA A 108 13.83 -14.10 -10.12
C ALA A 108 15.12 -13.28 -10.29
N PHE A 109 15.69 -12.71 -9.21
CA PHE A 109 16.99 -12.02 -9.29
C PHE A 109 18.08 -12.75 -8.49
N PRO A 110 18.44 -13.99 -8.89
CA PRO A 110 19.42 -14.79 -8.15
C PRO A 110 20.76 -14.07 -7.97
N PRO A 111 21.50 -14.40 -6.90
CA PRO A 111 21.23 -15.49 -5.98
C PRO A 111 20.59 -14.94 -4.70
N PHE A 112 19.27 -15.05 -4.55
CA PHE A 112 18.68 -14.99 -3.23
C PHE A 112 18.38 -16.42 -2.78
N PRO A 113 19.00 -16.88 -1.69
CA PRO A 113 18.45 -17.97 -0.92
C PRO A 113 17.01 -17.67 -0.49
N SER A 114 16.14 -18.61 -0.76
CA SER A 114 14.72 -18.58 -0.45
C SER A 114 14.47 -18.42 1.06
N ALA A 115 13.87 -17.28 1.45
CA ALA A 115 13.37 -16.97 2.79
C ALA A 115 14.39 -17.08 3.95
N TYR A 116 14.90 -15.92 4.37
CA TYR A 116 15.80 -15.78 5.53
C TYR A 116 15.02 -15.56 6.82
N GLY A 117 15.13 -16.49 7.76
CA GLY A 117 15.19 -16.13 9.18
C GLY A 117 16.67 -16.12 9.54
N ILE A 118 17.17 -15.07 10.20
CA ILE A 118 18.55 -15.09 10.72
C ILE A 118 18.62 -16.25 11.74
N PRO A 119 19.33 -17.35 11.45
CA PRO A 119 19.30 -18.50 12.32
C PRO A 119 19.92 -18.15 13.67
N THR A 120 19.19 -18.39 14.76
CA THR A 120 19.66 -18.11 16.13
C THR A 120 20.92 -18.90 16.49
N HIS A 121 21.22 -19.98 15.77
CA HIS A 121 22.45 -20.74 15.94
C HIS A 121 23.68 -20.08 15.27
N LEU A 122 23.49 -19.27 14.22
CA LEU A 122 24.58 -18.56 13.55
C LEU A 122 24.98 -17.28 14.30
N PHE A 123 24.04 -16.70 15.03
CA PHE A 123 24.26 -15.45 15.75
C PHE A 123 23.70 -15.56 17.18
N PRO A 124 24.57 -15.80 18.19
CA PRO A 124 24.18 -15.85 19.61
C PRO A 124 23.57 -14.54 20.13
N SER A 125 23.84 -13.43 19.44
CA SER A 125 23.31 -12.08 19.69
C SER A 125 22.94 -11.42 18.37
N THR A 126 22.14 -10.35 18.39
CA THR A 126 21.71 -9.63 17.17
C THR A 126 22.93 -9.17 16.36
N PRO A 127 23.13 -9.68 15.12
CA PRO A 127 24.30 -9.32 14.33
C PRO A 127 24.24 -7.89 13.83
N SER A 128 25.41 -7.32 13.54
CA SER A 128 25.49 -6.09 12.76
C SER A 128 24.96 -6.33 11.34
N LEU A 129 24.50 -5.26 10.67
CA LEU A 129 24.01 -5.34 9.30
C LEU A 129 25.06 -5.95 8.35
N SER A 130 26.33 -5.55 8.49
CA SER A 130 27.42 -6.09 7.67
C SER A 130 27.62 -7.60 7.88
N ALA A 131 27.64 -8.06 9.14
CA ALA A 131 27.80 -9.47 9.47
C ALA A 131 26.61 -10.32 8.97
N ALA A 132 25.39 -9.80 9.09
CA ALA A 132 24.20 -10.46 8.56
C ALA A 132 24.25 -10.57 7.03
N LEU A 133 24.63 -9.49 6.33
CA LEU A 133 24.79 -9.50 4.87
C LEU A 133 25.89 -10.47 4.42
N GLU A 134 27.00 -10.52 5.13
CA GLU A 134 28.10 -11.44 4.83
C GLU A 134 27.66 -12.91 4.97
N ALA A 135 26.97 -13.26 6.06
CA ALA A 135 26.44 -14.61 6.25
C ALA A 135 25.42 -15.01 5.16
N VAL A 136 24.55 -14.09 4.77
CA VAL A 136 23.55 -14.27 3.70
C VAL A 136 24.20 -14.42 2.33
N ARG A 137 25.32 -13.72 2.09
CA ARG A 137 26.07 -13.76 0.82
C ARG A 137 27.01 -14.96 0.73
N ASN A 138 27.45 -15.49 1.87
CA ASN A 138 28.36 -16.62 1.91
C ASN A 138 27.62 -17.92 1.52
N PRO A 139 27.95 -18.56 0.39
CA PRO A 139 27.30 -19.80 -0.04
C PRO A 139 27.54 -20.99 0.90
N GLU A 140 28.60 -20.93 1.71
CA GLU A 140 28.93 -21.97 2.70
C GLU A 140 28.07 -21.87 3.96
N THR A 141 27.37 -20.76 4.16
CA THR A 141 26.52 -20.54 5.33
C THR A 141 25.07 -20.89 4.99
N ASP A 142 24.55 -21.96 5.59
CA ASP A 142 23.14 -22.30 5.45
C ASP A 142 22.27 -21.33 6.27
N THR A 143 21.68 -20.39 5.54
CA THR A 143 20.78 -19.36 6.06
C THR A 143 19.33 -19.64 5.70
N ARG A 144 19.06 -20.80 5.07
CA ARG A 144 17.71 -21.22 4.66
C ARG A 144 16.91 -21.67 5.87
N ALA A 145 15.65 -21.23 5.95
CA ALA A 145 14.73 -21.78 6.95
C ALA A 145 14.50 -23.29 6.74
N SER A 146 14.19 -24.02 7.82
CA SER A 146 13.95 -25.47 7.79
C SER A 146 12.87 -25.89 6.77
N ASP A 147 12.94 -27.12 6.27
CA ASP A 147 11.98 -27.64 5.29
C ASP A 147 10.53 -27.59 5.79
N SER A 148 10.30 -27.72 7.10
CA SER A 148 8.98 -27.56 7.71
C SER A 148 8.44 -26.14 7.52
N ILE A 149 9.26 -25.12 7.77
CA ILE A 149 8.91 -23.71 7.58
C ILE A 149 8.70 -23.41 6.09
N GLN A 150 9.62 -23.87 5.24
CA GLN A 150 9.54 -23.67 3.78
C GLN A 150 8.26 -24.29 3.21
N SER A 151 7.86 -25.47 3.69
CA SER A 151 6.64 -26.13 3.26
C SER A 151 5.38 -25.36 3.66
N VAL A 152 5.35 -24.82 4.89
CA VAL A 152 4.26 -23.97 5.37
C VAL A 152 4.16 -22.69 4.55
N LEU A 153 5.30 -22.02 4.29
CA LEU A 153 5.35 -20.82 3.46
C LEU A 153 4.87 -21.10 2.03
N LYS A 154 5.39 -22.16 1.40
CA LYS A 154 4.98 -22.56 0.05
C LYS A 154 3.48 -22.83 -0.03
N LYS A 155 2.90 -23.50 0.97
CA LYS A 155 1.45 -23.74 1.05
C LYS A 155 0.65 -22.46 1.24
N LYS A 156 1.20 -21.45 1.91
CA LYS A 156 0.54 -20.15 2.13
C LYS A 156 0.56 -19.27 0.89
N VAL A 157 1.64 -19.30 0.11
CA VAL A 157 1.83 -18.42 -1.05
C VAL A 157 1.45 -19.07 -2.39
N CYS A 158 1.16 -20.37 -2.44
CA CYS A 158 0.94 -21.10 -3.70
C CYS A 158 -0.24 -20.60 -4.54
N ASP A 159 -1.25 -20.00 -3.91
CA ASP A 159 -2.47 -19.55 -4.60
C ASP A 159 -2.31 -18.14 -5.18
N TYR A 160 -1.20 -17.45 -4.92
CA TYR A 160 -0.90 -16.14 -5.48
C TYR A 160 -0.24 -16.28 -6.86
N PRO A 161 -0.53 -15.36 -7.80
CA PRO A 161 -1.27 -14.10 -7.64
C PRO A 161 -2.81 -14.22 -7.76
N ASP A 162 -3.36 -15.37 -8.14
CA ASP A 162 -4.79 -15.50 -8.46
C ASP A 162 -5.71 -15.30 -7.26
N LYS A 163 -5.24 -15.61 -6.05
CA LYS A 163 -5.96 -15.33 -4.80
C LYS A 163 -6.28 -13.84 -4.62
N VAL A 164 -5.38 -12.93 -5.04
CA VAL A 164 -5.63 -11.46 -4.98
C VAL A 164 -6.81 -11.09 -5.86
N ARG A 165 -6.84 -11.63 -7.09
CA ARG A 165 -7.94 -11.38 -8.04
C ARG A 165 -9.25 -11.88 -7.49
N THR A 166 -9.21 -13.08 -6.90
CA THR A 166 -10.37 -13.66 -6.22
C THR A 166 -10.82 -12.75 -5.08
N ASN A 167 -9.91 -12.13 -4.31
CA ASN A 167 -10.22 -11.22 -3.19
C ASN A 167 -10.78 -9.85 -3.59
N MET A 168 -10.88 -9.55 -4.89
CA MET A 168 -11.48 -8.30 -5.35
C MET A 168 -13.01 -8.40 -5.36
N HIS A 169 -13.66 -7.37 -4.85
CA HIS A 169 -15.09 -7.16 -4.90
C HIS A 169 -15.40 -5.96 -5.80
N ARG A 170 -16.37 -6.14 -6.70
CA ARG A 170 -16.89 -5.06 -7.55
C ARG A 170 -18.29 -4.72 -7.09
N VAL A 171 -18.51 -3.45 -6.79
CA VAL A 171 -19.77 -2.93 -6.27
C VAL A 171 -20.17 -1.66 -7.03
N VAL A 172 -21.48 -1.41 -7.12
CA VAL A 172 -22.01 -0.17 -7.68
C VAL A 172 -22.30 0.81 -6.55
N VAL A 173 -21.89 2.06 -6.73
CA VAL A 173 -22.08 3.14 -5.74
C VAL A 173 -22.55 4.41 -6.42
N ARG A 174 -23.17 5.29 -5.64
CA ARG A 174 -23.58 6.63 -6.06
C ARG A 174 -22.75 7.65 -5.31
N VAL A 175 -21.93 8.40 -6.05
CA VAL A 175 -20.97 9.35 -5.47
C VAL A 175 -21.05 10.71 -6.17
N PRO A 176 -20.57 11.79 -5.54
CA PRO A 176 -20.40 13.07 -6.21
C PRO A 176 -19.48 12.96 -7.43
N LEU A 177 -19.77 13.72 -8.48
CA LEU A 177 -18.96 13.73 -9.70
C LEU A 177 -17.45 13.92 -9.43
N PRO A 178 -16.99 14.79 -8.53
CA PRO A 178 -15.56 14.92 -8.21
C PRO A 178 -14.95 13.62 -7.67
N VAL A 179 -15.67 12.87 -6.84
CA VAL A 179 -15.23 11.57 -6.33
C VAL A 179 -15.14 10.54 -7.45
N ALA A 180 -16.12 10.54 -8.36
CA ALA A 180 -16.08 9.66 -9.53
C ALA A 180 -14.88 9.99 -10.45
N GLN A 181 -14.54 11.27 -10.62
CA GLN A 181 -13.37 11.69 -11.39
C GLN A 181 -12.07 11.21 -10.74
N VAL A 182 -11.91 11.35 -9.41
CA VAL A 182 -10.75 10.82 -8.68
C VAL A 182 -10.62 9.31 -8.91
N LEU A 183 -11.69 8.55 -8.74
CA LEU A 183 -11.67 7.09 -8.91
C LEU A 183 -11.50 6.65 -10.36
N LYS A 184 -11.92 7.46 -11.33
CA LYS A 184 -11.69 7.19 -12.75
C LYS A 184 -10.22 7.36 -13.13
N HIS A 185 -9.56 8.39 -12.60
CA HIS A 185 -8.16 8.68 -12.88
C HIS A 185 -7.21 7.81 -12.06
N GLU A 186 -7.51 7.60 -10.78
CA GLU A 186 -6.68 6.83 -9.85
C GLU A 186 -7.56 5.87 -9.00
N PRO A 187 -7.97 4.72 -9.56
CA PRO A 187 -8.85 3.77 -8.87
C PRO A 187 -8.30 3.26 -7.54
N CYS A 188 -6.98 3.20 -7.39
CA CYS A 188 -6.30 2.73 -6.19
C CYS A 188 -6.57 3.60 -4.96
N LEU A 189 -6.96 4.87 -5.14
CA LEU A 189 -7.21 5.78 -4.02
C LEU A 189 -8.46 5.39 -3.21
N ILE A 190 -9.24 4.43 -3.69
CA ILE A 190 -10.29 3.80 -2.90
C ILE A 190 -9.76 3.25 -1.58
N SER A 191 -8.54 2.70 -1.55
CA SER A 191 -7.95 2.15 -0.31
C SER A 191 -7.77 3.24 0.74
N LEU A 192 -7.29 4.42 0.33
CA LEU A 192 -7.13 5.57 1.21
C LEU A 192 -8.48 6.11 1.69
N ALA A 193 -9.48 6.17 0.82
CA ALA A 193 -10.83 6.59 1.22
C ALA A 193 -11.41 5.65 2.28
N VAL A 194 -11.29 4.34 2.08
CA VAL A 194 -11.76 3.34 3.06
C VAL A 194 -10.95 3.44 4.36
N GLU A 195 -9.63 3.58 4.28
CA GLU A 195 -8.75 3.70 5.45
C GLU A 195 -9.09 4.94 6.30
N GLY A 196 -9.21 6.10 5.66
CA GLY A 196 -9.56 7.35 6.35
C GLY A 196 -10.95 7.30 6.97
N PHE A 197 -11.91 6.65 6.30
CA PHE A 197 -13.24 6.45 6.87
C PHE A 197 -13.22 5.45 8.05
N TYR A 198 -12.51 4.33 7.90
CA TYR A 198 -12.47 3.25 8.90
C TYR A 198 -11.75 3.68 10.17
N ASN A 199 -10.63 4.38 10.05
CA ASN A 199 -9.78 4.85 11.16
C ASN A 199 -10.11 6.28 11.63
N ARG A 200 -11.28 6.82 11.27
CA ARG A 200 -11.66 8.22 11.54
C ARG A 200 -11.62 8.55 13.04
N ASP A 201 -11.15 9.75 13.36
CA ASP A 201 -11.19 10.32 14.70
C ASP A 201 -12.18 11.49 14.81
N LEU A 202 -12.21 12.16 15.97
CA LEU A 202 -13.10 13.30 16.22
C LEU A 202 -12.84 14.49 15.27
N ASP A 203 -11.61 14.67 14.80
CA ASP A 203 -11.24 15.75 13.89
C ASP A 203 -11.56 15.38 12.44
N SER A 204 -11.25 14.16 12.01
CA SER A 204 -11.68 13.61 10.71
C SER A 204 -13.21 13.72 10.56
N MET A 205 -13.95 13.44 11.63
CA MET A 205 -15.42 13.57 11.66
C MET A 205 -15.91 15.00 11.41
N LYS A 206 -15.20 16.03 11.87
CA LYS A 206 -15.56 17.44 11.59
C LYS A 206 -15.39 17.75 10.11
N HIS A 207 -14.34 17.23 9.47
CA HIS A 207 -14.11 17.39 8.03
C HIS A 207 -15.21 16.72 7.21
N ALA A 208 -15.54 15.46 7.51
CA ALA A 208 -16.62 14.76 6.84
C ALA A 208 -18.00 15.38 7.06
N SER A 209 -18.24 16.05 8.19
CA SER A 209 -19.51 16.73 8.44
C SER A 209 -19.70 17.97 7.55
N ARG A 210 -18.61 18.60 7.11
CA ARG A 210 -18.63 19.81 6.28
C ARG A 210 -18.58 19.49 4.79
N MET A 211 -17.85 18.45 4.40
CA MET A 211 -17.65 18.05 3.00
C MET A 211 -17.14 19.21 2.12
N ASP A 212 -16.11 19.92 2.61
CA ASP A 212 -15.64 21.18 2.03
C ASP A 212 -14.98 21.02 0.65
N LYS A 213 -14.41 19.85 0.32
CA LYS A 213 -13.75 19.62 -0.98
C LYS A 213 -14.68 18.96 -1.98
N PHE A 214 -15.37 17.89 -1.60
CA PHE A 214 -16.06 17.02 -2.56
C PHE A 214 -17.53 17.37 -2.82
N LEU A 215 -18.14 18.24 -2.00
CA LEU A 215 -19.51 18.72 -2.22
C LEU A 215 -19.60 20.23 -2.53
N ARG A 216 -18.53 21.01 -2.35
CA ARG A 216 -18.54 22.44 -2.68
C ARG A 216 -18.44 22.63 -4.19
N LEU A 217 -19.47 23.24 -4.74
CA LEU A 217 -19.47 23.79 -6.10
C LEU A 217 -18.73 25.12 -6.04
N ASN A 218 -17.57 25.21 -6.70
CA ASN A 218 -16.78 26.44 -6.75
C ASN A 218 -17.53 27.51 -7.56
N GLY A 219 -18.41 28.28 -6.92
CA GLY A 219 -18.91 29.58 -7.39
C GLY A 219 -19.75 29.60 -8.68
N THR A 220 -19.85 28.50 -9.42
CA THR A 220 -20.76 28.34 -10.54
C THR A 220 -22.01 27.65 -10.01
N GLY A 221 -23.18 28.25 -10.19
CA GLY A 221 -24.48 27.75 -9.70
C GLY A 221 -24.96 26.43 -10.32
N GLY A 222 -24.04 25.51 -10.66
CA GLY A 222 -24.37 24.16 -11.09
C GLY A 222 -24.88 23.33 -9.93
N ALA A 223 -25.84 22.44 -10.18
CA ALA A 223 -26.30 21.49 -9.19
C ALA A 223 -25.20 20.44 -8.90
N LEU A 224 -25.12 19.99 -7.64
CA LEU A 224 -24.24 18.89 -7.26
C LEU A 224 -24.71 17.61 -7.95
N GLU A 225 -23.91 17.09 -8.87
CA GLU A 225 -24.24 15.89 -9.62
C GLU A 225 -23.79 14.62 -8.87
N ILE A 226 -24.74 13.71 -8.63
CA ILE A 226 -24.47 12.37 -8.10
C ILE A 226 -24.52 11.36 -9.25
N VAL A 227 -23.41 10.67 -9.46
CA VAL A 227 -23.24 9.70 -10.55
C VAL A 227 -23.13 8.29 -10.02
N ARG A 228 -23.67 7.33 -10.79
CA ARG A 228 -23.63 5.90 -10.48
C ARG A 228 -22.43 5.26 -11.17
N ILE A 229 -21.49 4.71 -10.41
CA ILE A 229 -20.25 4.11 -10.92
C ILE A 229 -19.99 2.72 -10.34
N SER A 230 -19.20 1.92 -11.04
CA SER A 230 -18.69 0.64 -10.52
C SER A 230 -17.29 0.85 -9.94
N VAL A 231 -17.13 0.50 -8.66
CA VAL A 231 -15.86 0.58 -7.94
C VAL A 231 -15.39 -0.83 -7.60
N GLN A 232 -14.09 -1.05 -7.72
CA GLN A 232 -13.45 -2.31 -7.34
C GLN A 232 -12.54 -2.07 -6.13
N MET A 233 -12.67 -2.90 -5.10
CA MET A 233 -11.90 -2.83 -3.85
C MET A 233 -11.72 -4.24 -3.29
N THR A 234 -10.87 -4.46 -2.28
CA THR A 234 -10.79 -5.79 -1.65
C THR A 234 -12.07 -6.10 -0.87
N ARG A 235 -12.37 -7.39 -0.65
CA ARG A 235 -13.54 -7.78 0.17
C ARG A 235 -13.49 -7.21 1.57
N ILE A 236 -12.30 -7.07 2.15
CA ILE A 236 -12.11 -6.48 3.48
C ILE A 236 -12.46 -4.99 3.45
N MET A 237 -12.01 -4.24 2.44
CA MET A 237 -12.40 -2.83 2.29
C MET A 237 -13.92 -2.65 2.17
N TYR A 238 -14.57 -3.52 1.40
CA TYR A 238 -16.02 -3.52 1.29
C TYR A 238 -16.70 -3.81 2.65
N ALA A 239 -16.22 -4.82 3.38
CA ALA A 239 -16.73 -5.15 4.71
C ALA A 239 -16.54 -3.99 5.71
N GLN A 240 -15.38 -3.32 5.69
CA GLN A 240 -15.08 -2.15 6.51
C GLN A 240 -16.11 -1.02 6.31
N LEU A 241 -16.54 -0.79 5.06
CA LEU A 241 -17.56 0.22 4.75
C LEU A 241 -18.97 -0.22 5.15
N VAL A 242 -19.34 -1.49 4.93
CA VAL A 242 -20.71 -1.97 5.18
C VAL A 242 -20.99 -2.18 6.66
N GLN A 243 -20.03 -2.66 7.44
CA GLN A 243 -20.25 -3.02 8.84
C GLN A 243 -20.38 -1.81 9.78
N GLN A 244 -19.80 -0.68 9.40
CA GLN A 244 -19.84 0.51 10.23
C GLN A 244 -21.13 1.30 10.02
N ARG A 245 -21.92 1.46 11.08
CA ARG A 245 -23.06 2.38 11.10
C ARG A 245 -22.54 3.81 11.08
N PHE A 246 -23.05 4.61 10.15
CA PHE A 246 -22.63 5.99 9.98
C PHE A 246 -23.80 6.84 9.51
N GLN A 247 -24.06 7.95 10.19
CA GLN A 247 -25.10 8.88 9.81
C GLN A 247 -24.55 9.83 8.75
N ALA A 248 -25.27 9.95 7.64
CA ALA A 248 -24.89 10.86 6.57
C ALA A 248 -24.78 12.31 7.07
N PRO A 249 -23.74 13.06 6.65
CA PRO A 249 -23.68 14.49 6.88
C PRO A 249 -24.92 15.18 6.32
N ARG A 250 -25.40 16.23 7.01
CA ARG A 250 -26.62 16.96 6.60
C ARG A 250 -26.51 17.56 5.20
N CYS A 251 -25.29 17.90 4.76
CA CYS A 251 -25.03 18.45 3.43
C CYS A 251 -24.96 17.39 2.33
N TYR A 252 -24.93 16.10 2.68
CA TYR A 252 -24.82 15.03 1.69
C TYR A 252 -26.21 14.69 1.11
N PRO A 253 -26.39 14.69 -0.23
CA PRO A 253 -27.69 14.45 -0.86
C PRO A 253 -28.04 12.95 -0.84
N MET A 254 -28.57 12.48 0.29
CA MET A 254 -29.06 11.11 0.41
C MET A 254 -30.42 10.95 -0.30
N PRO A 255 -30.64 9.84 -1.02
CA PRO A 255 -31.92 9.55 -1.65
C PRO A 255 -33.03 9.33 -0.62
N GLY A 256 -34.26 9.61 -1.04
CA GLY A 256 -35.46 9.35 -0.27
C GLY A 256 -35.68 7.84 -0.03
N ARG A 257 -36.48 7.49 0.98
CA ARG A 257 -36.79 6.07 1.27
C ARG A 257 -37.65 5.44 0.17
N GLU A 258 -38.42 6.26 -0.52
CA GLU A 258 -39.29 5.96 -1.65
C GLU A 258 -38.53 5.54 -2.91
N GLU A 259 -37.27 5.94 -3.06
CA GLU A 259 -36.42 5.57 -4.21
C GLU A 259 -35.94 4.11 -4.17
N GLY A 260 -36.21 3.41 -3.06
CA GLY A 260 -35.99 1.98 -2.90
C GLY A 260 -34.69 1.61 -2.19
N SER A 261 -34.70 0.42 -1.58
CA SER A 261 -33.59 -0.06 -0.72
C SER A 261 -32.26 -0.18 -1.45
N VAL A 262 -32.27 -0.52 -2.74
CA VAL A 262 -31.04 -0.67 -3.54
C VAL A 262 -30.37 0.69 -3.75
N VAL A 263 -31.13 1.72 -4.17
CA VAL A 263 -30.61 3.07 -4.40
C VAL A 263 -30.05 3.64 -3.11
N TYR A 264 -30.74 3.43 -1.99
CA TYR A 264 -30.26 3.86 -0.68
C TYR A 264 -28.94 3.20 -0.28
N LYS A 265 -28.78 1.89 -0.51
CA LYS A 265 -27.52 1.17 -0.21
C LYS A 265 -26.37 1.62 -1.10
N GLU A 266 -26.61 1.86 -2.39
CA GLU A 266 -25.61 2.40 -3.32
C GLU A 266 -25.13 3.80 -2.89
N ALA A 267 -26.07 4.65 -2.44
CA ALA A 267 -25.79 5.99 -1.97
C ALA A 267 -25.13 5.99 -0.58
N GLU A 268 -25.55 5.13 0.33
CA GLU A 268 -24.93 4.99 1.65
C GLU A 268 -23.46 4.59 1.52
N LEU A 269 -23.16 3.61 0.66
CA LEU A 269 -21.79 3.18 0.43
C LEU A 269 -20.95 4.29 -0.24
N GLY A 270 -21.52 4.98 -1.23
CA GLY A 270 -20.86 6.11 -1.89
C GLY A 270 -20.65 7.32 -0.97
N MET A 271 -21.56 7.55 -0.02
CA MET A 271 -21.44 8.56 1.01
C MET A 271 -20.27 8.28 1.96
N LYS A 272 -20.11 7.03 2.41
CA LYS A 272 -18.94 6.62 3.23
C LYS A 272 -17.63 6.82 2.48
N ILE A 273 -17.57 6.45 1.20
CA ILE A 273 -16.40 6.65 0.34
C ILE A 273 -16.08 8.15 0.21
N ALA A 274 -17.09 8.98 -0.07
CA ALA A 274 -16.91 10.43 -0.22
C ALA A 274 -16.43 11.09 1.08
N CYS A 275 -17.00 10.70 2.23
CA CYS A 275 -16.54 11.16 3.54
C CYS A 275 -15.10 10.74 3.81
N GLY A 276 -14.72 9.50 3.48
CA GLY A 276 -13.35 9.03 3.61
C GLY A 276 -12.35 9.83 2.77
N PHE A 277 -12.71 10.17 1.53
CA PHE A 277 -11.90 11.08 0.71
C PHE A 277 -11.77 12.47 1.31
N GLU A 278 -12.84 13.04 1.84
CA GLU A 278 -12.81 14.35 2.50
C GLU A 278 -11.87 14.33 3.71
N MET A 279 -11.99 13.34 4.60
CA MET A 279 -11.13 13.17 5.77
C MET A 279 -9.65 13.13 5.37
N MET A 280 -9.30 12.23 4.45
CA MET A 280 -7.92 12.06 3.97
C MET A 280 -7.37 13.33 3.30
N TYR A 281 -8.20 14.04 2.54
CA TYR A 281 -7.79 15.27 1.87
C TYR A 281 -7.45 16.36 2.89
N GLN A 282 -8.31 16.58 3.88
CA GLN A 282 -8.14 17.63 4.88
C GLN A 282 -6.98 17.34 5.85
N GLU A 283 -6.78 16.08 6.24
CA GLU A 283 -5.63 15.68 7.06
C GLU A 283 -4.31 15.96 6.33
N ARG A 284 -4.21 15.60 5.04
CA ARG A 284 -3.01 15.89 4.23
C ARG A 284 -2.79 17.38 4.03
N LYS A 285 -3.87 18.15 3.90
CA LYS A 285 -3.83 19.61 3.84
C LYS A 285 -3.28 20.21 5.13
N THR A 286 -3.82 19.82 6.28
CA THR A 286 -3.39 20.30 7.60
C THR A 286 -1.93 19.91 7.91
N ALA A 287 -1.48 18.73 7.46
CA ALA A 287 -0.11 18.27 7.62
C ALA A 287 0.93 18.97 6.71
N GLY A 288 0.54 19.98 5.91
CA GLY A 288 1.47 20.65 4.97
C GLY A 288 1.99 19.72 3.86
N ASN A 289 1.24 18.66 3.57
CA ASN A 289 1.51 17.70 2.49
C ASN A 289 0.72 18.00 1.21
N GLU A 290 0.10 19.18 1.14
CA GLU A 290 -0.46 19.70 -0.12
C GLU A 290 0.63 19.70 -1.20
N GLY A 291 0.31 19.19 -2.39
CA GLY A 291 1.22 19.18 -3.53
C GLY A 291 2.17 17.99 -3.60
N LYS A 292 2.29 17.17 -2.54
CA LYS A 292 3.34 16.14 -2.45
C LYS A 292 2.81 14.74 -2.79
N GLY A 293 3.32 14.18 -3.89
CA GLY A 293 3.08 12.79 -4.32
C GLY A 293 2.03 12.63 -5.42
N SER A 294 2.07 11.51 -6.14
CA SER A 294 1.19 11.20 -7.29
C SER A 294 -0.29 11.24 -6.93
N THR A 295 -0.64 10.79 -5.72
CA THR A 295 -1.99 10.85 -5.15
C THR A 295 -2.60 12.26 -5.13
N TRP A 296 -1.78 13.31 -4.92
CA TRP A 296 -2.28 14.68 -4.82
C TRP A 296 -2.67 15.28 -6.18
N GLU A 297 -2.06 14.83 -7.28
CA GLU A 297 -2.43 15.31 -8.61
C GLU A 297 -3.86 14.92 -8.99
N ALA A 298 -4.30 13.72 -8.57
CA ALA A 298 -5.67 13.27 -8.78
C ALA A 298 -6.70 14.17 -8.08
N PHE A 299 -6.39 14.62 -6.85
CA PHE A 299 -7.26 15.54 -6.10
C PHE A 299 -7.28 16.97 -6.63
N ARG A 300 -6.25 17.40 -7.39
CA ARG A 300 -6.24 18.70 -8.09
C ARG A 300 -7.04 18.71 -9.38
N ARG A 301 -7.20 17.55 -10.03
CA ARG A 301 -7.94 17.40 -11.29
C ARG A 301 -9.45 17.19 -11.07
N ALA A 302 -9.88 17.04 -9.81
CA ALA A 302 -11.28 16.99 -9.37
C ALA A 302 -11.67 18.30 -8.67
#